data_AF-A0A1U7DFH0-F1
#
_entry.id   AF-A0A1U7DFH0-F1
#
_cell.length_a   1.000
_cell.length_b   1.000
_cell.length_c   1.000
_cell.angle_alpha   90.00
_cell.angle_beta   90.00
_cell.angle_gamma   90.00
#
_symmetry.space_group_name_H-M   'P 1'
#
loop_
_entity.id
_entity.type
_entity.pdbx_description
1 polymer ?
#
loop_
_entity_poly.entity_id
_entity_poly.type
_entity_poly.pdbx_seq_one_letter_code
_entity_poly.pdbx_strand_id
1 'polypeptide(L)'
;MRHAIFAFFLAASPAFAGGVTVANCDPIDPGLLECDFTNRNTEAVAEFSYTVLVSEEGRAVPWVDTDSLSSRAMYQYQVAGGIEPAETIRILLQFPAVSERADPARLTYRVTVTEARGVDGSPLP
;
A
#
# COMPACT_ATOMS: atom_id res chain seq x y z
N MET A 1 49.64 11.70 21.83
CA MET A 1 48.20 12.07 21.89
C MET A 1 47.45 11.19 20.90
N ARG A 2 46.81 10.11 21.37
CA ARG A 2 46.07 9.16 20.52
C ARG A 2 44.60 9.57 20.49
N HIS A 3 44.10 9.92 19.31
CA HIS A 3 42.70 10.28 19.11
C HIS A 3 41.88 8.99 18.95
N ALA A 4 40.98 8.74 19.90
CA ALA A 4 40.02 7.65 19.80
C ALA A 4 38.85 8.12 18.90
N ILE A 5 38.66 7.46 17.77
CA ILE A 5 37.52 7.67 16.89
C ILE A 5 36.35 6.89 17.48
N PHE A 6 35.38 7.63 18.02
CA PHE A 6 34.09 7.07 18.48
C PHE A 6 33.20 6.85 17.25
N ALA A 7 33.05 5.60 16.84
CA ALA A 7 32.11 5.22 15.79
C ALA A 7 30.68 5.22 16.36
N PHE A 8 29.89 6.21 15.96
CA PHE A 8 28.46 6.31 16.30
C PHE A 8 27.68 5.35 15.38
N PHE A 9 27.33 4.16 15.89
CA PHE A 9 26.41 3.26 15.21
C PHE A 9 24.99 3.86 15.28
N LEU A 10 24.56 4.46 14.17
CA LEU A 10 23.16 4.82 13.94
C LEU A 10 22.36 3.52 13.84
N ALA A 11 21.79 3.07 14.95
CA ALA A 11 20.75 2.05 14.93
C ALA A 11 19.53 2.66 14.23
N ALA A 12 19.36 2.33 12.95
CA ALA A 12 18.13 2.61 12.23
C ALA A 12 17.01 1.81 12.90
N SER A 13 16.22 2.46 13.75
CA SER A 13 14.98 1.89 14.25
C SER A 13 14.13 1.48 13.05
N PRO A 14 13.67 0.23 12.93
CA PRO A 14 12.75 -0.13 11.87
C PRO A 14 11.46 0.66 12.10
N ALA A 15 11.23 1.65 11.25
CA ALA A 15 9.96 2.33 11.17
C ALA A 15 8.97 1.34 10.55
N PHE A 16 8.37 0.49 11.38
CA PHE A 16 7.23 -0.32 10.96
C PHE A 16 6.04 0.62 10.84
N ALA A 17 5.77 1.03 9.61
CA ALA A 17 4.49 1.58 9.21
C ALA A 17 3.63 0.41 8.72
N GLY A 18 2.61 0.03 9.49
CA GLY A 18 1.64 -0.98 9.11
C GLY A 18 2.17 -2.41 9.22
N GLY A 19 1.64 -3.18 10.18
CA GLY A 19 1.86 -4.61 10.28
C GLY A 19 1.27 -5.39 9.12
N VAL A 20 0.45 -4.80 8.25
CA VAL A 20 0.06 -5.43 6.97
C VAL A 20 0.95 -4.90 5.85
N THR A 21 1.71 -5.79 5.22
CA THR A 21 2.60 -5.47 4.11
C THR A 21 1.99 -5.88 2.77
N VAL A 22 2.22 -5.09 1.72
CA VAL A 22 1.74 -5.36 0.36
C VAL A 22 2.91 -5.67 -0.57
N ALA A 23 2.78 -6.69 -1.41
CA ALA A 23 3.78 -7.11 -2.39
C ALA A 23 3.11 -7.65 -3.67
N ASN A 24 3.93 -7.91 -4.71
CA ASN A 24 3.52 -8.57 -5.96
C ASN A 24 2.23 -7.97 -6.56
N CYS A 25 2.21 -6.64 -6.71
CA CYS A 25 1.07 -5.93 -7.26
C CYS A 25 1.13 -5.87 -8.79
N ASP A 26 0.42 -6.77 -9.46
CA ASP A 26 0.43 -6.91 -10.91
C ASP A 26 -0.91 -6.45 -11.52
N PRO A 27 -0.91 -5.65 -12.60
CA PRO A 27 -2.12 -5.32 -13.33
C PRO A 27 -2.60 -6.54 -14.12
N ILE A 28 -3.80 -7.03 -13.82
CA ILE A 28 -4.36 -8.23 -14.48
C ILE A 28 -5.41 -7.88 -15.54
N ASP A 29 -6.14 -6.77 -15.35
CA ASP A 29 -7.19 -6.27 -16.21
C ASP A 29 -7.23 -4.73 -16.14
N PRO A 30 -7.83 -4.05 -17.13
CA PRO A 30 -8.04 -2.60 -17.05
C PRO A 30 -8.78 -2.20 -15.77
N GLY A 31 -8.11 -1.48 -14.89
CA GLY A 31 -8.67 -0.99 -13.62
C GLY A 31 -8.54 -1.96 -12.43
N LEU A 32 -7.89 -3.12 -12.59
CA LEU A 32 -7.65 -4.09 -11.51
C LEU A 32 -6.16 -4.38 -11.29
N LEU A 33 -5.76 -4.44 -10.02
CA LEU A 33 -4.47 -4.95 -9.56
C LEU A 33 -4.70 -6.21 -8.74
N GLU A 34 -3.90 -7.24 -8.95
CA GLU A 34 -3.80 -8.36 -8.03
C GLU A 34 -2.57 -8.12 -7.12
N CYS A 35 -2.75 -8.13 -5.80
CA CYS A 35 -1.68 -7.92 -4.84
C CYS A 35 -1.70 -8.97 -3.73
N ASP A 36 -0.52 -9.30 -3.21
CA ASP A 36 -0.34 -10.13 -2.02
C ASP A 36 -0.29 -9.24 -0.77
N PHE A 37 -1.14 -9.53 0.21
CA PHE A 37 -1.17 -8.87 1.52
C PHE A 37 -0.73 -9.87 2.58
N THR A 38 0.32 -9.53 3.33
CA THR A 38 0.83 -10.34 4.43
C THR A 38 0.59 -9.65 5.77
N ASN A 39 -0.03 -10.36 6.71
CA ASN A 39 -0.12 -9.89 8.10
C ASN A 39 1.18 -10.22 8.85
N ARG A 40 1.92 -9.19 9.26
CA ARG A 40 3.13 -9.23 10.08
C ARG A 40 2.86 -8.87 11.55
N ASN A 41 1.61 -8.61 11.91
CA ASN A 41 1.22 -8.43 13.31
C ASN A 41 1.25 -9.78 14.05
N THR A 42 1.31 -9.70 15.38
CA THR A 42 1.10 -10.87 16.26
C THR A 42 -0.38 -11.23 16.42
N GLU A 43 -1.28 -10.39 15.91
CA GLU A 43 -2.73 -10.49 16.03
C GLU A 43 -3.37 -10.64 14.65
N ALA A 44 -4.54 -11.28 14.59
CA ALA A 44 -5.32 -11.40 13.36
C ALA A 44 -5.87 -10.03 12.94
N VAL A 45 -5.79 -9.73 11.65
CA VAL A 45 -6.36 -8.53 11.05
C VAL A 45 -7.76 -8.89 10.56
N ALA A 46 -8.80 -8.22 11.05
CA ALA A 46 -10.17 -8.43 10.60
C ALA A 46 -10.58 -7.47 9.48
N GLU A 47 -9.93 -6.31 9.45
CA GLU A 47 -10.20 -5.26 8.49
C GLU A 47 -8.93 -4.47 8.21
N PHE A 48 -8.75 -4.02 6.97
CA PHE A 48 -7.78 -2.99 6.66
C PHE A 48 -8.25 -2.10 5.52
N SER A 49 -7.66 -0.91 5.48
CA SER A 49 -7.83 0.11 4.44
C SER A 49 -6.55 0.29 3.64
N TYR A 50 -6.68 0.56 2.34
CA TYR A 50 -5.54 0.83 1.48
C TYR A 50 -5.76 2.03 0.56
N THR A 51 -4.66 2.56 0.00
CA THR A 51 -4.64 3.56 -1.06
C THR A 51 -3.84 3.03 -2.24
N VAL A 52 -4.34 3.25 -3.46
CA VAL A 52 -3.62 2.98 -4.71
C VAL A 52 -3.23 4.30 -5.37
N LEU A 53 -1.94 4.48 -5.61
CA LEU A 53 -1.39 5.63 -6.32
C LEU A 53 -0.84 5.16 -7.67
N VAL A 54 -1.32 5.77 -8.74
CA VAL A 54 -0.91 5.46 -10.11
C VAL A 54 -0.03 6.59 -10.64
N SER A 55 1.21 6.29 -11.03
CA SER A 55 2.16 7.26 -11.57
C SER A 55 2.71 6.79 -12.91
N GLU A 56 3.32 7.70 -13.67
CA GLU A 56 4.00 7.38 -14.92
C GLU A 56 5.42 7.95 -14.86
N GLU A 57 6.39 7.23 -15.42
CA GLU A 57 7.77 7.72 -15.47
C GLU A 57 7.84 9.11 -16.14
N GLY A 58 8.61 10.02 -15.55
CA GLY A 58 8.76 11.38 -16.07
C GLY A 58 7.61 12.34 -15.74
N ARG A 59 6.55 11.91 -15.05
CA ARG A 59 5.53 12.80 -14.49
C ARG A 59 5.87 13.21 -13.06
N ALA A 60 5.67 14.50 -12.76
CA ALA A 60 5.81 15.04 -11.41
C ALA A 60 4.59 14.78 -10.51
N VAL A 61 3.41 14.56 -11.11
CA VAL A 61 2.15 14.34 -10.40
C VAL A 61 1.53 13.00 -10.79
N PRO A 62 1.06 12.21 -9.80
CA PRO A 62 0.28 11.00 -10.05
C PRO A 62 -0.91 11.26 -10.96
N TRP A 63 -1.38 10.21 -11.63
CA TRP A 63 -2.64 10.25 -12.33
C TRP A 63 -3.78 10.37 -11.30
N VAL A 64 -4.62 11.38 -11.50
CA VAL A 64 -5.90 11.54 -10.82
C VAL A 64 -6.93 11.54 -11.94
N ASP A 65 -8.01 10.79 -11.76
CA ASP A 65 -9.14 10.83 -12.68
C ASP A 65 -9.72 12.26 -12.69
N THR A 66 -9.81 12.86 -13.87
CA THR A 66 -10.29 14.24 -14.05
C THR A 66 -11.74 14.30 -14.53
N ASP A 67 -12.37 13.17 -14.85
CA ASP A 67 -13.74 13.14 -15.37
C ASP A 67 -14.79 13.13 -14.23
N SER A 68 -14.97 14.33 -13.69
CA SER A 68 -16.22 14.94 -13.20
C SER A 68 -17.02 14.35 -12.03
N LEU A 69 -16.70 13.19 -11.44
CA LEU A 69 -17.29 12.75 -10.15
C LEU A 69 -16.30 12.06 -9.19
N SER A 70 -15.05 11.89 -9.61
CA SER A 70 -13.96 11.18 -8.91
C SER A 70 -13.07 12.10 -8.07
N SER A 71 -13.62 13.18 -7.51
CA SER A 71 -12.93 14.11 -6.59
C SER A 71 -12.46 13.48 -5.27
N ARG A 72 -12.51 12.16 -5.14
CA ARG A 72 -11.86 11.36 -4.10
C ARG A 72 -10.69 10.63 -4.73
N ALA A 73 -9.58 11.34 -4.95
CA ALA A 73 -8.29 10.81 -5.43
C ALA A 73 -7.65 9.75 -4.49
N MET A 74 -8.39 9.29 -3.48
CA MET A 74 -8.03 8.28 -2.51
C MET A 74 -9.28 7.43 -2.29
N TYR A 75 -9.38 6.31 -3.00
CA TYR A 75 -10.36 5.31 -2.63
C TYR A 75 -9.79 4.59 -1.40
N GLN A 76 -10.35 4.89 -0.23
CA GLN A 76 -10.18 4.05 0.92
C GLN A 76 -11.12 2.86 0.75
N TYR A 77 -10.57 1.73 0.35
CA TYR A 77 -11.32 0.48 0.23
C TYR A 77 -11.13 -0.32 1.51
N GLN A 78 -12.22 -0.86 2.03
CA GLN A 78 -12.25 -1.69 3.23
C GLN A 78 -12.38 -3.15 2.80
N VAL A 79 -11.41 -3.99 3.20
CA VAL A 79 -11.52 -5.44 3.03
C VAL A 79 -11.97 -6.02 4.36
N ALA A 80 -13.15 -6.64 4.39
CA ALA A 80 -13.64 -7.40 5.54
C ALA A 80 -13.25 -8.88 5.37
N GLY A 81 -12.33 -9.36 6.20
CA GLY A 81 -11.82 -10.72 6.15
C GLY A 81 -10.67 -10.91 7.13
N GLY A 82 -10.62 -12.05 7.81
CA GLY A 82 -9.54 -12.38 8.75
C GLY A 82 -8.26 -12.74 8.00
N ILE A 83 -7.15 -12.06 8.29
CA ILE A 83 -5.79 -12.50 7.94
C ILE A 83 -5.08 -12.89 9.23
N GLU A 84 -4.79 -14.17 9.42
CA GLU A 84 -4.09 -14.67 10.60
C GLU A 84 -2.63 -14.19 10.66
N PRO A 85 -1.97 -14.19 11.84
CA PRO A 85 -0.56 -13.83 11.94
C PRO A 85 0.32 -14.63 10.97
N ALA A 86 1.19 -13.93 10.24
CA ALA A 86 2.07 -14.46 9.19
C ALA A 86 1.36 -15.05 7.95
N GLU A 87 0.03 -14.98 7.87
CA GLU A 87 -0.71 -15.38 6.67
C GLU A 87 -0.52 -14.37 5.54
N THR A 88 -0.50 -14.88 4.31
CA THR A 88 -0.52 -14.08 3.09
C THR A 88 -1.75 -14.44 2.28
N ILE A 89 -2.55 -13.43 1.95
CA ILE A 89 -3.72 -13.57 1.07
C ILE A 89 -3.52 -12.76 -0.20
N ARG A 90 -4.27 -13.14 -1.23
CA ARG A 90 -4.26 -12.48 -2.54
C ARG A 90 -5.57 -11.78 -2.78
N ILE A 91 -5.51 -10.50 -3.17
CA ILE A 91 -6.68 -9.64 -3.26
C ILE A 91 -6.65 -8.88 -4.59
N LEU A 92 -7.82 -8.81 -5.22
CA LEU A 92 -8.07 -7.94 -6.36
C LEU A 92 -8.48 -6.55 -5.88
N LEU A 93 -7.68 -5.55 -6.23
CA LEU A 93 -7.90 -4.15 -5.89
C LEU A 93 -8.35 -3.41 -7.14
N GLN A 94 -9.42 -2.63 -7.02
CA GLN A 94 -9.76 -1.65 -8.03
C GLN A 94 -8.85 -0.41 -7.86
N PHE A 95 -8.35 0.13 -8.98
CA PHE A 95 -7.60 1.38 -8.98
C PHE A 95 -8.34 2.46 -9.79
N PRO A 96 -8.04 3.75 -9.56
CA PRO A 96 -8.71 4.86 -10.25
C PRO A 96 -8.60 4.73 -11.77
N ALA A 97 -9.64 5.17 -12.49
CA ALA A 97 -9.53 5.34 -13.93
C ALA A 97 -8.34 6.27 -14.25
N VAL A 98 -7.52 5.85 -15.22
CA VAL A 98 -6.41 6.67 -15.71
C VAL A 98 -6.86 7.39 -16.97
N SER A 99 -6.40 8.63 -17.16
CA SER A 99 -6.71 9.41 -18.37
C SER A 99 -6.27 8.65 -19.62
N GLU A 100 -6.99 8.81 -20.72
CA GLU A 100 -6.62 8.27 -22.03
C GLU A 100 -5.24 8.74 -22.54
N ARG A 101 -4.69 9.81 -21.94
CA ARG A 101 -3.33 10.31 -22.22
C ARG A 101 -2.22 9.51 -21.55
N ALA A 102 -2.56 8.62 -20.61
CA ALA A 102 -1.59 7.76 -19.95
C ALA A 102 -1.10 6.70 -20.92
N ASP A 103 0.21 6.46 -20.93
CA ASP A 103 0.79 5.30 -21.61
C ASP A 103 0.75 4.09 -20.65
N PRO A 104 -0.09 3.07 -20.90
CA PRO A 104 -0.22 1.93 -20.00
C PRO A 104 1.10 1.20 -19.75
N ALA A 105 2.01 1.19 -20.73
CA ALA A 105 3.30 0.51 -20.62
C ALA A 105 4.27 1.20 -19.65
N ARG A 106 3.98 2.45 -19.28
CA ARG A 106 4.85 3.29 -18.43
C ARG A 106 4.21 3.58 -17.07
N LEU A 107 3.04 2.98 -16.80
CA LEU A 107 2.36 3.11 -15.53
C LEU A 107 3.07 2.32 -14.45
N THR A 108 3.11 2.91 -13.26
CA THR A 108 3.61 2.32 -12.03
C THR A 108 2.51 2.45 -10.97
N TYR A 109 2.34 1.39 -10.19
CA TYR A 109 1.31 1.29 -9.18
C TYR A 109 1.97 1.18 -7.81
N ARG A 110 1.54 2.01 -6.87
CA ARG A 110 1.96 1.92 -5.47
C ARG A 110 0.73 1.72 -4.61
N VAL A 111 0.70 0.59 -3.90
CA VAL A 111 -0.35 0.27 -2.93
C VAL A 111 0.21 0.43 -1.53
N THR A 112 -0.50 1.15 -0.67
CA THR A 112 -0.13 1.35 0.73
C THR A 112 -1.32 1.02 1.61
N VAL A 113 -1.15 0.15 2.61
CA VAL A 113 -2.12 -0.01 3.70
C VAL A 113 -2.07 1.25 4.56
N THR A 114 -3.23 1.88 4.79
CA THR A 114 -3.35 3.12 5.56
C THR A 114 -3.85 2.87 6.98
N GLU A 115 -4.60 1.80 7.20
CA GLU A 115 -5.14 1.43 8.50
C GLU A 115 -5.39 -0.08 8.54
N ALA A 116 -5.18 -0.73 9.68
CA ALA A 116 -5.58 -2.12 9.94
C ALA A 116 -6.26 -2.20 11.31
N ARG A 117 -7.21 -3.12 11.47
CA ARG A 117 -7.96 -3.34 12.71
C ARG A 117 -8.04 -4.83 13.06
N GLY A 118 -7.99 -5.11 14.36
CA GLY A 118 -8.17 -6.44 14.92
C GLY A 118 -9.63 -6.88 14.96
N VAL A 119 -9.87 -8.12 15.38
CA VAL A 119 -11.23 -8.71 15.49
C VAL A 119 -12.12 -7.96 16.49
N ASP A 120 -11.52 -7.29 17.47
CA ASP A 120 -12.22 -6.45 18.44
C ASP A 120 -12.46 -5.00 17.95
N GLY A 121 -12.04 -4.69 16.71
CA GLY A 121 -12.15 -3.36 16.09
C GLY A 121 -11.05 -2.37 16.50
N SER A 122 -10.12 -2.78 17.38
CA SER A 122 -9.00 -1.94 17.79
C SER A 122 -8.01 -1.72 16.63
N PRO A 123 -7.38 -0.54 16.53
CA PRO A 123 -6.38 -0.29 15.51
C PRO A 123 -5.11 -1.12 15.77
N LEU A 124 -4.60 -1.75 14.72
CA LEU A 124 -3.34 -2.49 14.72
C LEU A 124 -2.20 -1.58 14.21
N PRO A 125 -0.96 -1.81 14.65
CA PRO A 125 0.21 -1.03 14.21
C PRO A 125 0.53 -1.22 12.73
#